data_AF-E0SQ27-F1
#
_entry.id   AF-E0SQ27-F1
#
_cell.length_a   1.000
_cell.length_b   1.000
_cell.length_c   1.000
_cell.angle_alpha   90.00
_cell.angle_beta   90.00
_cell.angle_gamma   90.00
#
_symmetry.space_group_name_H-M   'P 1'
#
loop_
_entity.id
_entity.type
_entity.pdbx_description
1 polymer ?
#
loop_
_entity_poly.entity_id
_entity_poly.type
_entity_poly.pdbx_seq_one_letter_code
_entity_poly.pdbx_strand_id
1 'polypeptide(L)' 'MPLEIKGIESVYRCIVCGKLTSNPIFYKTCCMNKAAIFCSQQCAQKWISQWIRNQEQIIRKSAQSIKFGKHLM' A
#
# COMPACT_ATOMS: atom_id res chain seq x y z
N MET A 1 31.29 7.80 -30.43
CA MET A 1 30.16 8.75 -30.41
C MET A 1 29.63 8.83 -28.99
N PRO A 2 29.40 10.01 -28.42
CA PRO A 2 28.84 10.12 -27.07
C PRO A 2 27.33 9.82 -27.11
N LEU A 3 26.87 8.93 -26.23
CA LEU A 3 25.46 8.60 -26.01
C LEU A 3 24.93 9.48 -24.88
N GLU A 4 24.03 10.42 -25.19
CA GLU A 4 23.21 11.07 -24.16
C GLU A 4 22.11 10.10 -23.72
N ILE A 5 22.18 9.66 -22.47
CA ILE A 5 21.09 8.92 -21.82
C ILE A 5 20.08 9.97 -21.37
N LYS A 6 18.98 10.13 -22.11
CA LYS A 6 17.82 10.93 -21.65
C LYS A 6 17.39 10.38 -20.29
N GLY A 7 17.51 11.20 -19.25
CA GLY A 7 17.12 10.85 -17.90
C GLY A 7 15.71 10.29 -17.86
N ILE A 8 15.55 9.13 -17.21
CA ILE A 8 14.24 8.52 -17.02
C ILE A 8 13.53 9.38 -15.96
N GLU A 9 12.80 10.42 -16.39
CA GLU A 9 11.80 11.04 -15.53
C GLU A 9 10.71 9.99 -15.28
N SER A 10 10.85 9.23 -14.19
CA SER A 10 9.90 8.20 -13.83
C SER A 10 8.62 8.86 -13.31
N VAL A 11 7.61 8.89 -14.17
CA VAL A 11 6.27 9.33 -13.79
C VAL A 11 5.54 8.16 -13.12
N TYR A 12 5.09 8.37 -11.89
CA TYR A 12 4.39 7.36 -11.11
C TYR A 12 2.91 7.69 -10.95
N ARG A 13 2.07 6.64 -10.87
CA ARG A 13 0.64 6.78 -10.64
C ARG A 13 0.29 6.57 -9.17
N CYS A 14 -0.38 7.56 -8.57
CA CYS A 14 -0.90 7.46 -7.21
C CYS A 14 -1.97 6.38 -7.11
N ILE A 15 -1.85 5.47 -6.15
CA ILE A 15 -2.80 4.37 -5.98
C ILE A 15 -4.16 4.82 -5.42
N VAL A 16 -4.21 6.01 -4.81
CA VAL A 16 -5.40 6.51 -4.09
C VAL A 16 -6.31 7.34 -4.99
N CYS A 17 -5.74 8.24 -5.79
CA CYS A 17 -6.49 9.16 -6.64
C CYS A 17 -6.18 9.01 -8.14
N GLY A 18 -5.21 8.19 -8.51
CA GLY A 18 -4.84 7.96 -9.91
C GLY A 18 -4.01 9.07 -10.57
N LYS A 19 -3.70 10.17 -9.86
CA LYS A 19 -2.88 11.28 -10.38
C LYS A 19 -1.45 10.81 -10.68
N LEU A 20 -0.88 11.32 -11.76
CA LEU A 20 0.52 11.13 -12.13
C LEU A 20 1.42 12.14 -11.38
N THR A 21 2.56 11.69 -10.88
CA THR A 21 3.55 12.52 -10.17
C THR A 21 4.97 12.13 -10.57
N SER A 22 5.83 13.12 -10.75
CA SER A 22 7.28 12.94 -10.88
C SER A 22 8.00 12.88 -9.52
N ASN A 23 7.33 13.34 -8.45
CA ASN A 23 7.85 13.27 -7.08
C ASN A 23 6.91 12.40 -6.21
N PRO A 24 7.05 11.07 -6.26
CA PRO A 24 6.22 10.14 -5.50
C PRO A 24 6.65 10.04 -4.03
N ILE A 25 5.67 9.75 -3.18
CA ILE A 25 5.91 9.22 -1.83
C ILE A 25 5.75 7.71 -1.88
N PHE A 26 6.80 6.97 -1.53
CA PHE A 26 6.75 5.53 -1.40
C PHE A 26 6.50 5.13 0.05
N TYR A 27 5.59 4.17 0.27
CA TYR A 27 5.35 3.61 1.59
C TYR A 27 5.36 2.08 1.51
N LYS A 28 6.09 1.44 2.41
CA LYS A 28 6.19 -0.02 2.48
C LYS A 28 5.82 -0.48 3.89
N THR A 29 4.87 -1.40 3.97
CA THR A 29 4.49 -2.07 5.22
C THR A 29 5.09 -3.46 5.25
N CYS A 30 5.30 -4.04 6.43
CA CYS A 30 5.84 -5.40 6.59
C CYS A 30 5.03 -6.48 5.86
N CYS A 31 3.72 -6.26 5.67
CA CYS A 31 2.82 -7.21 5.00
C CYS A 31 2.67 -6.98 3.48
N MET A 32 3.52 -6.15 2.85
CA MET A 32 3.43 -5.86 1.41
C MET A 32 4.74 -6.08 0.68
N ASN A 33 4.69 -6.86 -0.40
CA ASN A 33 5.85 -7.15 -1.27
C ASN A 33 6.26 -5.96 -2.14
N LYS A 34 5.31 -5.06 -2.48
CA LYS A 34 5.55 -3.86 -3.30
C LYS A 34 5.22 -2.59 -2.51
N ALA A 35 5.97 -1.52 -2.74
CA ALA A 35 5.70 -0.22 -2.13
C ALA A 35 4.43 0.40 -2.73
N ALA A 36 3.61 1.00 -1.87
CA ALA A 36 2.49 1.84 -2.26
C ALA A 36 3.02 3.22 -2.68
N ILE A 37 2.43 3.78 -3.74
CA ILE A 37 2.88 5.04 -4.35
C ILE A 37 1.81 6.12 -4.22
N PHE A 38 2.21 7.30 -3.74
CA PHE A 38 1.30 8.42 -3.52
C PHE A 38 1.82 9.72 -4.15
N CYS A 39 0.89 10.55 -4.62
CA CYS A 39 1.21 11.89 -5.13
C CYS A 39 1.19 12.98 -4.06
N SER A 40 0.71 12.70 -2.84
CA SER A 40 0.64 13.67 -1.75
C SER A 40 0.54 12.99 -0.38
N GLN A 41 0.89 13.74 0.65
CA GLN A 41 0.81 13.28 2.04
C GLN A 41 -0.65 12.95 2.44
N GLN A 42 -1.62 13.71 1.92
CA GLN A 42 -3.05 13.45 2.14
C GLN A 42 -3.47 12.08 1.60
N CYS A 43 -3.01 11.72 0.39
CA CYS A 43 -3.28 10.40 -0.18
C CYS A 43 -2.64 9.29 0.66
N ALA A 44 -1.38 9.48 1.08
CA ALA A 44 -0.69 8.53 1.94
C ALA A 44 -1.45 8.30 3.26
N GLN A 45 -1.85 9.36 3.96
CA GLN A 45 -2.58 9.26 5.24
C GLN A 45 -3.94 8.57 5.09
N LYS A 46 -4.67 8.87 4.00
CA LYS A 46 -5.95 8.21 3.70
C LYS A 46 -5.76 6.71 3.50
N TRP A 47 -4.73 6.31 2.75
CA TRP A 47 -4.42 4.91 2.51
C TRP A 47 -3.96 4.19 3.77
N ILE A 48 -3.05 4.79 4.56
CA ILE A 48 -2.56 4.22 5.83
C ILE A 48 -3.73 3.97 6.79
N SER A 49 -4.62 4.95 6.94
CA SER A 49 -5.80 4.82 7.81
C SER A 49 -6.72 3.67 7.39
N GLN A 50 -6.95 3.50 6.09
CA GLN A 50 -7.72 2.37 5.56
C GLN A 50 -6.98 1.04 5.74
N TRP A 51 -5.67 1.03 5.52
CA TRP A 51 -4.84 -0.16 5.65
C TRP A 51 -4.85 -0.68 7.09
N ILE A 52 -4.66 0.18 8.09
CA ILE A 52 -4.71 -0.19 9.52
C ILE A 52 -6.08 -0.80 9.87
N ARG A 53 -7.18 -0.17 9.47
CA ARG A 53 -8.54 -0.69 9.68
C ARG A 53 -8.72 -2.08 9.09
N ASN A 54 -8.16 -2.33 7.90
CA ASN A 54 -8.23 -3.64 7.26
C ASN A 54 -7.40 -4.69 8.04
N GLN A 55 -6.23 -4.32 8.58
CA GLN A 55 -5.44 -5.24 9.41
C GLN A 55 -6.18 -5.64 10.69
N GLU A 56 -6.84 -4.70 11.36
CA GLU A 56 -7.65 -4.98 12.55
C GLU A 56 -8.78 -5.98 12.24
N GLN A 57 -9.42 -5.85 11.07
CA GLN A 57 -10.45 -6.79 10.64
C GLN A 57 -9.91 -8.19 10.35
N ILE A 58 -8.72 -8.29 9.75
CA ILE A 58 -8.06 -9.58 9.49
C ILE A 58 -7.78 -10.30 10.82
N ILE A 59 -7.25 -9.57 11.82
CA ILE A 59 -6.97 -10.12 13.16
C ILE A 59 -8.27 -10.60 13.83
N ARG A 60 -9.39 -9.87 13.69
CA ARG A 60 -10.67 -10.29 14.27
C ARG A 60 -11.25 -11.53 13.58
N LYS A 61 -11.16 -11.62 12.25
CA LYS A 61 -11.63 -12.79 11.49
C LYS A 61 -10.82 -14.04 11.80
N SER A 62 -9.50 -13.94 11.92
CA SER A 62 -8.66 -15.08 12.31
C SER A 62 -8.99 -15.58 13.73
N ALA A 63 -9.26 -14.68 14.67
CA ALA A 63 -9.68 -15.05 16.03
C ALA A 63 -11.05 -15.75 16.08
N GLN A 64 -11.99 -15.38 15.21
CA GLN A 64 -13.33 -15.98 15.18
C GLN A 64 -13.35 -17.39 14.58
N SER A 65 -12.48 -17.66 13.61
CA SER A 65 -12.33 -18.99 12.99
C SER A 65 -11.81 -20.05 13.97
N ILE A 66 -10.98 -19.65 14.94
CA ILE A 66 -10.46 -20.56 15.98
C ILE A 66 -11.56 -20.98 16.97
N LYS A 67 -12.56 -20.12 17.24
CA LYS A 67 -13.64 -20.45 18.18
C LYS A 67 -14.63 -21.48 17.63
N PHE A 68 -14.87 -21.51 16.32
CA PHE A 68 -15.74 -22.51 15.70
C PHE A 68 -15.09 -23.89 15.53
N GLY A 69 -13.76 -23.96 15.44
CA GLY A 69 -13.03 -25.23 15.35
C GLY A 69 -12.91 -26.00 16.68
N LYS A 70 -13.26 -25.39 17.83
CA LYS A 70 -13.17 -26.01 19.15
C LYS A 70 -14.48 -26.63 19.66
N HIS A 71 -15.53 -26.63 18.85
CA HIS A 71 -16.82 -27.24 19.22
C HIS A 71 -17.15 -28.52 18.42
N LEU A 72 -16.18 -29.01 17.64
CA LEU A 72 -16.29 -30.22 16.82
C LEU A 72 -15.15 -31.23 17.11
N MET A 73 -14.64 -31.23 18.34
CA MET A 73 -13.86 -32.33 18.92
C MET A 73 -14.36 -32.63 20.33
#